data_AF-A0A9X2GX37-F1
#
_entry.id   AF-A0A9X2GX37-F1
#
_cell.length_a   1.000
_cell.length_b   1.000
_cell.length_c   1.000
_cell.angle_alpha   90.00
_cell.angle_beta   90.00
_cell.angle_gamma   90.00
#
_symmetry.space_group_name_H-M   'P 1'
#
loop_
_entity.id
_entity.type
_entity.pdbx_description
1 polymer ?
#
loop_
_entity_poly.entity_id
_entity_poly.type
_entity_poly.pdbx_seq_one_letter_code
_entity_poly.pdbx_strand_id
1 'polypeptide(L)'
;MTDVLLRGGLPWGLGAPADILVREGRVDRVSLGPIEAPGARVFDVAGQLVLPGLVEAHCHLDKTLYGGPWVPHSADDTLSGRIANDLGRRAELGVPSVARIAALLERMSAAGTTHVRTHTDIDPVAGLRGVEAVREAAAGSPVDVRQVAFPQHGVLTSPGTAELLEEALKSGVEAVGGLDPAGIDRDPVRHLDLIFGLAGRYGAHLDIHLHDGGSLGGWELELIIERTKALGLGGRVAVSHAYALGQLDDAHQDRLVEGLAEAGVAVVTAAVYSFPVPPVSKLRAAGVTVACGHDGIRDLWGPYGSGDMLERAMHLAYRSTFRRDDDIELALEAATVGGARALGLDDYGLAPGDRADLVVVPAGSPAEAVVVHPARTLVMKDGVVLHN
;
A
#
# COMPACT_ATOMS: atom_id res chain seq x y z
N MET A 1 -2.95 -11.18 27.60
CA MET A 1 -3.39 -11.65 26.27
C MET A 1 -3.39 -13.17 26.32
N THR A 2 -4.40 -13.85 25.78
CA THR A 2 -4.44 -15.32 25.82
C THR A 2 -3.56 -15.87 24.70
N ASP A 3 -2.69 -16.84 25.00
CA ASP A 3 -1.90 -17.55 24.01
C ASP A 3 -2.83 -18.18 22.94
N VAL A 4 -2.39 -18.17 21.68
CA VAL A 4 -3.15 -18.76 20.57
C VAL A 4 -2.30 -19.82 19.87
N LEU A 5 -2.89 -20.97 19.58
CA LEU A 5 -2.27 -22.03 18.79
C LEU A 5 -3.06 -22.26 17.50
N LEU A 6 -2.45 -21.98 16.35
CA LEU A 6 -2.95 -22.40 15.05
C LEU A 6 -2.39 -23.80 14.77
N ARG A 7 -3.25 -24.79 14.57
CA ARG A 7 -2.85 -26.19 14.40
C ARG A 7 -2.95 -26.64 12.94
N GLY A 8 -1.87 -27.24 12.43
CA GLY A 8 -1.83 -27.93 11.14
C GLY A 8 -1.99 -27.06 9.88
N GLY A 9 -1.87 -25.74 9.99
CA GLY A 9 -1.97 -24.83 8.86
C GLY A 9 -0.81 -25.00 7.88
N LEU A 10 -0.88 -24.30 6.74
CA LEU A 10 0.18 -24.24 5.74
C LEU A 10 0.83 -22.85 5.81
N PRO A 11 1.85 -22.60 6.67
CA PRO A 11 2.51 -21.31 6.69
C PRO A 11 3.19 -21.05 5.35
N TRP A 12 2.93 -19.87 4.79
CA TRP A 12 3.49 -19.51 3.50
C TRP A 12 5.02 -19.49 3.52
N GLY A 13 5.63 -20.08 2.49
CA GLY A 13 7.08 -20.26 2.36
C GLY A 13 7.66 -21.47 3.10
N LEU A 14 6.91 -22.13 3.99
CA LEU A 14 7.43 -23.28 4.76
C LEU A 14 7.40 -24.60 3.98
N GLY A 15 6.46 -24.77 3.04
CA GLY A 15 6.35 -25.95 2.18
C GLY A 15 5.79 -27.22 2.85
N ALA A 16 5.34 -27.13 4.11
CA ALA A 16 4.73 -28.25 4.84
C ALA A 16 3.74 -27.75 5.91
N PRO A 17 2.77 -28.59 6.34
CA PRO A 17 1.90 -28.26 7.45
C PRO A 17 2.67 -28.03 8.75
N ALA A 18 2.23 -27.05 9.54
CA ALA A 18 2.86 -26.72 10.81
C ALA A 18 1.88 -26.11 11.81
N ASP A 19 2.25 -26.22 13.08
CA ASP A 19 1.63 -25.50 14.18
C ASP A 19 2.33 -24.13 14.35
N ILE A 20 1.55 -23.07 14.61
CA ILE A 20 2.04 -21.74 14.96
C ILE A 20 1.52 -21.38 16.35
N LEU A 21 2.43 -21.20 17.30
CA LEU A 21 2.13 -20.70 18.63
C LEU A 21 2.39 -19.19 18.69
N VAL A 22 1.40 -18.46 19.19
CA VAL A 22 1.42 -17.02 19.39
C VAL A 22 1.37 -16.71 20.88
N ARG A 23 2.28 -15.85 21.34
CA ARG A 23 2.37 -15.36 22.72
C ARG A 23 2.70 -13.89 22.72
N GLU A 24 2.09 -13.15 23.64
CA GLU A 24 2.40 -11.73 23.87
C GLU A 24 2.39 -10.88 22.57
N GLY A 25 1.46 -11.19 21.66
CA GLY A 25 1.31 -10.49 20.38
C GLY A 25 2.34 -10.84 19.31
N ARG A 26 3.17 -11.86 19.51
CA ARG A 26 4.22 -12.29 18.58
C ARG A 26 4.12 -13.77 18.26
N VAL A 27 4.67 -14.14 17.10
CA VAL A 27 4.93 -15.54 16.76
C VAL A 27 6.03 -16.05 17.70
N ASP A 28 5.67 -16.96 18.61
CA ASP A 28 6.62 -17.56 19.56
C ASP A 28 7.38 -18.72 18.88
N ARG A 29 6.65 -19.55 18.13
CA ARG A 29 7.20 -20.75 17.52
C ARG A 29 6.37 -21.22 16.32
N VAL A 30 7.08 -21.67 15.29
CA VAL A 30 6.53 -22.44 14.16
C VAL A 30 7.15 -23.84 14.18
N SER A 31 6.34 -24.89 14.11
CA SER A 31 6.80 -26.27 14.28
C SER A 31 6.11 -27.24 13.31
N LEU A 32 6.91 -28.06 12.61
CA LEU A 32 6.41 -29.16 11.78
C LEU A 32 5.82 -30.31 12.62
N GLY A 33 6.16 -30.38 13.90
CA GLY A 33 5.57 -31.31 14.87
C GLY A 33 4.55 -30.61 15.78
N PRO A 34 3.73 -31.38 16.51
CA PRO A 34 2.70 -30.82 17.38
C PRO A 34 3.31 -29.93 18.48
N ILE A 35 2.66 -28.81 18.74
CA ILE A 35 2.99 -27.94 19.86
C ILE A 35 2.04 -28.23 21.04
N GLU A 36 2.65 -28.64 22.16
CA GLU A 36 1.97 -28.65 23.46
C GLU A 36 1.96 -27.23 24.04
N ALA A 37 0.77 -26.64 24.14
CA ALA A 37 0.54 -25.31 24.72
C ALA A 37 -0.68 -25.34 25.66
N PRO A 38 -0.54 -25.88 26.89
CA PRO A 38 -1.64 -25.92 27.84
C PRO A 38 -2.20 -24.53 28.13
N GLY A 39 -3.52 -24.37 28.00
CA GLY A 39 -4.21 -23.10 28.25
C GLY A 39 -4.27 -22.14 27.05
N ALA A 40 -3.60 -22.44 25.94
CA ALA A 40 -3.75 -21.69 24.70
C ALA A 40 -5.14 -21.92 24.07
N ARG A 41 -5.70 -20.89 23.44
CA ARG A 41 -6.87 -21.02 22.58
C ARG A 41 -6.43 -21.67 21.26
N VAL A 42 -6.99 -22.84 20.95
CA VAL A 42 -6.59 -23.63 19.76
C VAL A 42 -7.56 -23.37 18.62
N PHE A 43 -7.02 -23.11 17.44
CA PHE A 43 -7.76 -23.08 16.17
C PHE A 43 -7.21 -24.17 15.25
N ASP A 44 -8.09 -25.06 14.80
CA ASP A 44 -7.75 -26.04 13.77
C ASP A 44 -7.83 -25.37 12.40
N VAL A 45 -6.69 -25.25 11.75
CA VAL A 45 -6.55 -24.61 10.43
C VAL A 45 -5.92 -25.58 9.44
N ALA A 46 -6.09 -26.89 9.68
CA ALA A 46 -5.53 -27.94 8.85
C ALA A 46 -5.86 -27.74 7.36
N GLY A 47 -4.82 -27.79 6.52
CA GLY A 47 -4.94 -27.67 5.07
C GLY A 47 -5.24 -26.25 4.56
N GLN A 48 -5.23 -25.24 5.43
CA GLN A 48 -5.46 -23.85 5.07
C GLN A 48 -4.16 -23.05 5.08
N LEU A 49 -4.00 -22.14 4.12
CA LEU A 49 -2.86 -21.24 4.02
C LEU A 49 -2.86 -20.23 5.18
N VAL A 50 -1.70 -20.08 5.82
CA VAL A 50 -1.46 -19.02 6.81
C VAL A 50 -0.51 -18.00 6.20
N LEU A 51 -0.98 -16.76 6.12
CA LEU A 51 -0.27 -15.59 5.59
C LEU A 51 0.05 -14.62 6.73
N PRO A 52 1.11 -13.80 6.60
CA PRO A 52 1.19 -12.59 7.40
C PRO A 52 0.05 -11.62 7.01
N GLY A 53 -0.26 -10.68 7.88
CA GLY A 53 -1.29 -9.67 7.66
C GLY A 53 -1.10 -8.92 6.36
N LEU A 54 -2.15 -8.76 5.56
CA LEU A 54 -2.03 -8.13 4.25
C LEU A 54 -1.71 -6.62 4.40
N VAL A 55 -1.03 -6.07 3.40
CA VAL A 55 -0.55 -4.68 3.42
C VAL A 55 -1.13 -3.91 2.23
N GLU A 56 -1.94 -2.90 2.53
CA GLU A 56 -2.39 -1.90 1.57
C GLU A 56 -1.32 -0.80 1.47
N ALA A 57 -0.48 -0.85 0.44
CA ALA A 57 0.65 0.07 0.33
C ALA A 57 0.31 1.42 -0.32
N HIS A 58 -0.89 1.57 -0.89
CA HIS A 58 -1.29 2.80 -1.57
C HIS A 58 -2.81 2.91 -1.70
N CYS A 59 -3.43 3.79 -0.92
CA CYS A 59 -4.83 4.18 -1.09
C CYS A 59 -5.07 5.66 -0.74
N HIS A 60 -6.33 6.12 -0.87
CA HIS A 60 -6.79 7.45 -0.45
C HIS A 60 -8.02 7.33 0.46
N LEU A 61 -7.79 7.12 1.77
CA LEU A 61 -8.85 6.97 2.76
C LEU A 61 -9.70 8.23 2.89
N ASP A 62 -9.08 9.40 2.85
CA ASP A 62 -9.72 10.71 3.03
C ASP A 62 -10.80 11.00 1.99
N LYS A 63 -10.70 10.40 0.81
CA LYS A 63 -11.63 10.58 -0.32
C LYS A 63 -12.78 9.56 -0.37
N THR A 64 -12.72 8.51 0.45
CA THR A 64 -13.63 7.37 0.27
C THR A 64 -15.10 7.72 0.50
N LEU A 65 -15.96 7.19 -0.37
CA LEU A 65 -17.42 7.18 -0.22
C LEU A 65 -17.93 5.81 0.29
N TYR A 66 -17.02 4.91 0.68
CA TYR A 66 -17.38 3.61 1.26
C TYR A 66 -18.28 3.77 2.51
N GLY A 67 -19.18 2.81 2.74
CA GLY A 67 -20.19 2.88 3.81
C GLY A 67 -21.35 3.85 3.54
N GLY A 68 -21.27 4.69 2.49
CA GLY A 68 -22.36 5.56 2.06
C GLY A 68 -23.23 4.97 0.93
N PRO A 69 -24.32 5.66 0.57
CA PRO A 69 -25.10 5.37 -0.64
C PRO A 69 -24.21 5.34 -1.89
N TRP A 70 -24.65 4.60 -2.92
CA TRP A 70 -23.97 4.61 -4.20
C TRP A 70 -24.01 6.01 -4.82
N VAL A 71 -22.85 6.53 -5.20
CA VAL A 71 -22.71 7.79 -5.94
C VAL A 71 -22.32 7.45 -7.38
N PRO A 72 -23.18 7.72 -8.38
CA PRO A 72 -22.83 7.53 -9.77
C PRO A 72 -21.60 8.36 -10.16
N HIS A 73 -20.71 7.74 -10.93
CA HIS A 73 -19.56 8.43 -11.49
C HIS A 73 -20.02 9.47 -12.52
N SER A 74 -19.53 10.70 -12.39
CA SER A 74 -19.98 11.86 -13.16
C SER A 74 -18.84 12.68 -13.75
N ALA A 75 -17.60 12.23 -13.60
CA ALA A 75 -16.45 12.95 -14.16
C ALA A 75 -16.33 12.70 -15.67
N ASP A 76 -15.80 13.69 -16.38
CA ASP A 76 -15.31 13.49 -17.74
C ASP A 76 -14.08 12.58 -17.74
N ASP A 77 -13.79 11.93 -18.88
CA ASP A 77 -12.68 10.98 -19.00
C ASP A 77 -11.27 11.61 -18.93
N THR A 78 -11.17 12.93 -18.76
CA THR A 78 -9.89 13.65 -18.64
C THR A 78 -9.43 13.79 -17.19
N LEU A 79 -8.11 13.83 -16.95
CA LEU A 79 -7.55 14.08 -15.61
C LEU A 79 -8.09 15.40 -15.01
N SER A 80 -8.10 16.47 -15.80
CA SER A 80 -8.67 17.76 -15.39
C SER A 80 -10.16 17.68 -15.04
N GLY A 81 -10.93 16.86 -15.76
CA GLY A 81 -12.35 16.62 -15.49
C GLY A 81 -12.56 15.88 -14.16
N ARG A 82 -11.71 14.89 -13.85
CA ARG A 82 -11.75 14.16 -12.57
C ARG A 82 -11.38 15.06 -11.40
N ILE A 83 -10.33 15.88 -11.53
CA ILE A 83 -9.93 16.88 -10.52
C ILE A 83 -11.09 17.87 -10.28
N ALA A 84 -11.70 18.41 -11.34
CA ALA A 84 -12.82 19.33 -11.21
C ALA A 84 -14.05 18.69 -10.55
N ASN A 85 -14.33 17.41 -10.87
CA ASN A 85 -15.41 16.64 -10.26
C ASN A 85 -15.17 16.42 -8.75
N ASP A 86 -13.94 16.07 -8.36
CA ASP A 86 -13.56 15.92 -6.96
C ASP A 86 -13.76 17.24 -6.17
N LEU A 87 -13.12 18.31 -6.64
CA LEU A 87 -13.19 19.64 -6.03
C LEU A 87 -14.62 20.17 -5.93
N GLY A 88 -15.44 19.95 -6.96
CA GLY A 88 -16.80 20.46 -7.05
C GLY A 88 -17.80 19.73 -6.16
N ARG A 89 -17.54 18.46 -5.80
CA ARG A 89 -18.52 17.59 -5.14
C ARG A 89 -18.13 17.14 -3.74
N ARG A 90 -16.85 17.23 -3.35
CA ARG A 90 -16.40 16.79 -2.01
C ARG A 90 -17.18 17.45 -0.86
N ALA A 91 -17.47 18.75 -0.97
CA ALA A 91 -18.23 19.47 0.06
C ALA A 91 -19.70 19.02 0.12
N GLU A 92 -20.35 18.84 -1.04
CA GLU A 92 -21.72 18.31 -1.16
C GLU A 92 -21.83 16.91 -0.51
N LEU A 93 -20.82 16.08 -0.72
CA LEU A 93 -20.80 14.70 -0.24
C LEU A 93 -20.23 14.56 1.18
N GLY A 94 -19.80 15.64 1.81
CA GLY A 94 -19.21 15.61 3.16
C GLY A 94 -17.92 14.82 3.24
N VAL A 95 -17.00 15.03 2.28
CA VAL A 95 -15.66 14.44 2.23
C VAL A 95 -14.63 15.48 2.71
N PRO A 96 -13.71 15.15 3.64
CA PRO A 96 -13.51 13.83 4.26
C PRO A 96 -14.56 13.49 5.32
N SER A 97 -14.74 12.18 5.62
CA SER A 97 -15.69 11.69 6.61
C SER A 97 -15.08 10.59 7.48
N VAL A 98 -14.92 10.86 8.78
CA VAL A 98 -14.42 9.90 9.78
C VAL A 98 -15.22 8.59 9.74
N ALA A 99 -16.55 8.67 9.65
CA ALA A 99 -17.41 7.49 9.62
C ALA A 99 -17.19 6.61 8.38
N ARG A 100 -16.94 7.21 7.20
CA ARG A 100 -16.66 6.45 5.97
C ARG A 100 -15.27 5.84 5.98
N ILE A 101 -14.28 6.58 6.49
CA ILE A 101 -12.91 6.08 6.68
C ILE A 101 -12.95 4.88 7.64
N ALA A 102 -13.63 4.99 8.79
CA ALA A 102 -13.76 3.91 9.75
C ALA A 102 -14.45 2.68 9.14
N ALA A 103 -15.52 2.86 8.37
CA ALA A 103 -16.20 1.76 7.68
C ALA A 103 -15.30 1.05 6.65
N LEU A 104 -14.43 1.80 5.95
CA LEU A 104 -13.46 1.22 5.03
C LEU A 104 -12.36 0.46 5.79
N LEU A 105 -11.84 1.02 6.88
CA LEU A 105 -10.84 0.34 7.73
C LEU A 105 -11.41 -0.95 8.35
N GLU A 106 -12.69 -0.96 8.75
CA GLU A 106 -13.37 -2.17 9.22
C GLU A 106 -13.46 -3.22 8.09
N ARG A 107 -13.82 -2.81 6.87
CA ARG A 107 -13.83 -3.70 5.69
C ARG A 107 -12.44 -4.28 5.41
N MET A 108 -11.39 -3.46 5.46
CA MET A 108 -10.00 -3.86 5.27
C MET A 108 -9.54 -4.84 6.35
N SER A 109 -9.82 -4.56 7.62
CA SER A 109 -9.55 -5.47 8.74
C SER A 109 -10.23 -6.82 8.54
N ALA A 110 -11.51 -6.85 8.18
CA ALA A 110 -12.24 -8.08 7.90
C ALA A 110 -11.67 -8.85 6.68
N ALA A 111 -11.04 -8.15 5.74
CA ALA A 111 -10.31 -8.75 4.61
C ALA A 111 -8.87 -9.18 4.96
N GLY A 112 -8.44 -9.04 6.20
CA GLY A 112 -7.10 -9.45 6.64
C GLY A 112 -6.00 -8.41 6.39
N THR A 113 -6.35 -7.18 6.01
CA THR A 113 -5.38 -6.07 5.95
C THR A 113 -5.06 -5.58 7.35
N THR A 114 -3.78 -5.55 7.73
CA THR A 114 -3.34 -5.10 9.06
C THR A 114 -2.49 -3.83 9.01
N HIS A 115 -1.99 -3.45 7.83
CA HIS A 115 -1.21 -2.23 7.61
C HIS A 115 -1.74 -1.50 6.37
N VAL A 116 -1.84 -0.17 6.47
CA VAL A 116 -2.28 0.72 5.40
C VAL A 116 -1.32 1.89 5.28
N ARG A 117 -0.90 2.24 4.06
CA ARG A 117 -0.39 3.56 3.72
C ARG A 117 -1.44 4.29 2.88
N THR A 118 -1.92 5.42 3.41
CA THR A 118 -2.82 6.31 2.69
C THR A 118 -2.12 7.59 2.30
N HIS A 119 -2.38 8.05 1.09
CA HIS A 119 -2.14 9.43 0.69
C HIS A 119 -3.32 10.27 1.14
N THR A 120 -3.04 11.50 1.55
CA THR A 120 -4.07 12.40 2.11
C THR A 120 -3.86 13.79 1.58
N ASP A 121 -4.90 14.35 0.96
CA ASP A 121 -4.79 15.59 0.20
C ASP A 121 -4.41 16.78 1.07
N ILE A 122 -3.33 17.45 0.66
CA ILE A 122 -2.84 18.70 1.22
C ILE A 122 -2.86 19.77 0.13
N ASP A 123 -3.78 20.73 0.28
CA ASP A 123 -3.88 21.90 -0.59
C ASP A 123 -4.51 23.07 0.18
N PRO A 124 -4.45 24.32 -0.34
CA PRO A 124 -4.99 25.50 0.35
C PRO A 124 -6.49 25.46 0.68
N VAL A 125 -7.26 24.60 0.00
CA VAL A 125 -8.68 24.43 0.25
C VAL A 125 -8.93 23.32 1.28
N ALA A 126 -8.22 22.19 1.19
CA ALA A 126 -8.32 21.06 2.10
C ALA A 126 -7.68 21.35 3.47
N GLY A 127 -6.56 22.07 3.49
CA GLY A 127 -5.71 22.24 4.67
C GLY A 127 -5.25 20.88 5.19
N LEU A 128 -5.36 20.67 6.51
CA LEU A 128 -5.05 19.40 7.18
C LEU A 128 -6.30 18.56 7.51
N ARG A 129 -7.49 18.94 7.05
CA ARG A 129 -8.75 18.27 7.46
C ARG A 129 -8.78 16.78 7.12
N GLY A 130 -8.18 16.39 6.00
CA GLY A 130 -8.03 14.97 5.62
C GLY A 130 -7.18 14.21 6.64
N VAL A 131 -6.04 14.79 7.03
CA VAL A 131 -5.09 14.19 7.98
C VAL A 131 -5.74 14.00 9.35
N GLU A 132 -6.49 15.00 9.80
CA GLU A 132 -7.25 14.97 11.06
C GLU A 132 -8.32 13.87 11.03
N ALA A 133 -9.10 13.79 9.95
CA ALA A 133 -10.17 12.80 9.82
C ALA A 133 -9.65 11.35 9.75
N VAL A 134 -8.56 11.12 9.00
CA VAL A 134 -7.89 9.82 8.93
C VAL A 134 -7.34 9.42 10.29
N ARG A 135 -6.67 10.35 10.99
CA ARG A 135 -6.12 10.10 12.34
C ARG A 135 -7.22 9.75 13.35
N GLU A 136 -8.34 10.47 13.32
CA GLU A 136 -9.48 10.20 14.21
C GLU A 136 -10.06 8.80 13.95
N ALA A 137 -10.29 8.43 12.68
CA ALA A 137 -10.82 7.12 12.33
C ALA A 137 -9.83 5.98 12.66
N ALA A 138 -8.54 6.18 12.38
CA ALA A 138 -7.49 5.20 12.64
C ALA A 138 -7.32 4.90 14.15
N ALA A 139 -7.54 5.88 15.03
CA ALA A 139 -7.45 5.68 16.48
C ALA A 139 -8.44 4.64 17.04
N GLY A 140 -9.56 4.39 16.33
CA GLY A 140 -10.54 3.37 16.66
C GLY A 140 -10.37 2.04 15.90
N SER A 141 -9.35 1.93 15.05
CA SER A 141 -9.13 0.78 14.19
C SER A 141 -8.01 -0.12 14.73
N PRO A 142 -8.09 -1.46 14.58
CA PRO A 142 -6.95 -2.34 14.81
C PRO A 142 -5.92 -2.28 13.68
N VAL A 143 -6.19 -1.60 12.56
CA VAL A 143 -5.29 -1.48 11.42
C VAL A 143 -4.27 -0.38 11.67
N ASP A 144 -2.99 -0.66 11.43
CA ASP A 144 -1.92 0.33 11.52
C ASP A 144 -1.95 1.22 10.26
N VAL A 145 -2.25 2.52 10.42
CA VAL A 145 -2.38 3.48 9.31
C VAL A 145 -1.22 4.47 9.31
N ARG A 146 -0.43 4.49 8.23
CA ARG A 146 0.60 5.50 7.94
C ARG A 146 0.08 6.50 6.91
N GLN A 147 0.39 7.78 7.08
CA GLN A 147 -0.08 8.84 6.20
C GLN A 147 1.05 9.43 5.36
N VAL A 148 0.73 9.77 4.12
CA VAL A 148 1.54 10.58 3.21
C VAL A 148 0.84 11.92 3.03
N ALA A 149 1.51 13.02 3.39
CA ALA A 149 1.05 14.37 3.10
C ALA A 149 1.15 14.60 1.58
N PHE A 150 0.02 14.59 0.87
CA PHE A 150 -0.01 14.45 -0.58
C PHE A 150 -0.47 15.73 -1.30
N PRO A 151 0.39 16.40 -2.09
CA PRO A 151 0.04 17.62 -2.80
C PRO A 151 -0.69 17.32 -4.13
N GLN A 152 -1.95 16.86 -4.04
CA GLN A 152 -2.77 16.42 -5.19
C GLN A 152 -2.88 17.44 -6.33
N HIS A 153 -2.76 18.74 -6.04
CA HIS A 153 -2.90 19.84 -7.01
C HIS A 153 -1.55 20.51 -7.37
N GLY A 154 -0.44 19.84 -7.06
CA GLY A 154 0.91 20.37 -7.23
C GLY A 154 1.42 21.14 -6.01
N VAL A 155 2.73 21.29 -5.93
CA VAL A 155 3.40 22.05 -4.86
C VAL A 155 3.72 23.46 -5.34
N LEU A 156 4.19 23.59 -6.57
CA LEU A 156 4.60 24.86 -7.17
C LEU A 156 3.44 25.58 -7.85
N THR A 157 2.51 24.83 -8.45
CA THR A 157 1.31 25.39 -9.11
C THR A 157 0.21 25.80 -8.13
N SER A 158 0.30 25.38 -6.87
CA SER A 158 -0.65 25.68 -5.80
C SER A 158 0.03 26.42 -4.65
N PRO A 159 0.08 27.76 -4.66
CA PRO A 159 0.74 28.55 -3.62
C PRO A 159 0.19 28.26 -2.22
N GLY A 160 1.07 28.08 -1.23
CA GLY A 160 0.71 27.70 0.14
C GLY A 160 0.79 26.19 0.41
N THR A 161 0.84 25.35 -0.62
CA THR A 161 0.93 23.88 -0.45
C THR A 161 2.23 23.48 0.25
N ALA A 162 3.37 24.09 -0.10
CA ALA A 162 4.66 23.75 0.50
C ALA A 162 4.68 23.97 2.03
N GLU A 163 4.10 25.08 2.49
CA GLU A 163 3.95 25.39 3.90
C GLU A 163 3.03 24.39 4.60
N LEU A 164 1.91 24.02 3.96
CA LEU A 164 0.97 23.03 4.50
C LEU A 164 1.57 21.62 4.57
N LEU A 165 2.39 21.21 3.60
CA LEU A 165 3.14 19.95 3.66
C LEU A 165 4.07 19.94 4.87
N GLU A 166 4.77 21.04 5.11
CA GLU A 166 5.64 21.18 6.29
C GLU A 166 4.83 21.15 7.60
N GLU A 167 3.66 21.78 7.64
CA GLU A 167 2.74 21.70 8.78
C GLU A 167 2.21 20.28 9.02
N ALA A 168 1.88 19.53 7.97
CA ALA A 168 1.47 18.14 8.06
C ALA A 168 2.56 17.28 8.70
N LEU A 169 3.81 17.43 8.26
CA LEU A 169 4.97 16.73 8.86
C LEU A 169 5.17 17.12 10.34
N LYS A 170 5.07 18.41 10.68
CA LYS A 170 5.12 18.89 12.09
C LYS A 170 4.01 18.30 12.94
N SER A 171 2.85 17.99 12.36
CA SER A 171 1.72 17.38 13.05
C SER A 171 1.88 15.87 13.30
N GLY A 172 2.95 15.26 12.78
CA GLY A 172 3.26 13.84 12.95
C GLY A 172 2.96 12.93 11.75
N VAL A 173 2.64 13.49 10.57
CA VAL A 173 2.53 12.68 9.33
C VAL A 173 3.90 12.11 8.96
N GLU A 174 3.97 10.82 8.62
CA GLU A 174 5.22 10.06 8.53
C GLU A 174 5.95 10.20 7.17
N ALA A 175 5.22 10.63 6.13
CA ALA A 175 5.74 10.71 4.78
C ALA A 175 5.28 11.98 4.05
N VAL A 176 6.08 12.44 3.10
CA VAL A 176 5.73 13.54 2.18
C VAL A 176 5.60 12.98 0.76
N GLY A 177 4.55 13.41 0.06
CA GLY A 177 4.29 13.01 -1.32
C GLY A 177 4.74 14.03 -2.34
N GLY A 178 4.60 13.64 -3.60
CA GLY A 178 4.73 14.47 -4.79
C GLY A 178 3.81 13.92 -5.88
N LEU A 179 3.55 14.70 -6.92
CA LEU A 179 2.69 14.29 -8.04
C LEU A 179 3.24 14.89 -9.33
N ASP A 180 3.59 14.03 -10.30
CA ASP A 180 4.01 14.38 -11.66
C ASP A 180 4.84 15.68 -11.70
N PRO A 181 6.08 15.66 -11.15
CA PRO A 181 6.93 16.85 -11.03
C PRO A 181 7.03 17.69 -12.32
N ALA A 182 6.99 17.05 -13.49
CA ALA A 182 6.96 17.69 -14.79
C ALA A 182 5.53 17.93 -15.33
N GLY A 183 4.63 16.96 -15.25
CA GLY A 183 3.29 17.02 -15.81
C GLY A 183 2.36 18.01 -15.12
N ILE A 184 2.46 18.15 -13.79
CA ILE A 184 1.69 19.10 -13.00
C ILE A 184 2.50 20.36 -12.71
N ASP A 185 3.64 20.24 -12.02
CA ASP A 185 4.37 21.41 -11.55
C ASP A 185 5.27 22.06 -12.61
N ARG A 186 5.52 21.37 -13.73
CA ARG A 186 6.31 21.85 -14.89
C ARG A 186 7.74 22.29 -14.56
N ASP A 187 8.23 21.91 -13.39
CA ASP A 187 9.59 22.16 -12.90
C ASP A 187 10.00 20.99 -11.99
N PRO A 188 10.35 19.83 -12.61
CA PRO A 188 10.59 18.61 -11.85
C PRO A 188 11.78 18.72 -10.91
N VAL A 189 12.80 19.50 -11.29
CA VAL A 189 13.98 19.74 -10.44
C VAL A 189 13.56 20.44 -9.15
N ARG A 190 12.86 21.58 -9.25
CA ARG A 190 12.45 22.34 -8.07
C ARG A 190 11.41 21.63 -7.22
N HIS A 191 10.47 20.91 -7.85
CA HIS A 191 9.50 20.08 -7.13
C HIS A 191 10.21 19.02 -6.29
N LEU A 192 11.10 18.24 -6.91
CA LEU A 192 11.81 17.17 -6.23
C LEU A 192 12.73 17.73 -5.14
N ASP A 193 13.47 18.81 -5.40
CA ASP A 193 14.33 19.45 -4.40
C ASP A 193 13.54 19.89 -3.15
N LEU A 194 12.31 20.37 -3.33
CA LEU A 194 11.44 20.79 -2.23
C LEU A 194 11.00 19.59 -1.38
N ILE A 195 10.42 18.55 -1.99
CA ILE A 195 9.88 17.42 -1.24
C ILE A 195 10.99 16.54 -0.62
N PHE A 196 12.12 16.37 -1.31
CA PHE A 196 13.30 15.70 -0.73
C PHE A 196 13.92 16.55 0.39
N GLY A 197 13.92 17.88 0.25
CA GLY A 197 14.33 18.80 1.31
C GLY A 197 13.44 18.71 2.55
N LEU A 198 12.12 18.57 2.38
CA LEU A 198 11.19 18.30 3.48
C LEU A 198 11.49 16.95 4.14
N ALA A 199 11.60 15.89 3.34
CA ALA A 199 11.91 14.56 3.86
C ALA A 199 13.21 14.52 4.67
N GLY A 200 14.28 15.13 4.15
CA GLY A 200 15.57 15.22 4.85
C GLY A 200 15.51 16.02 6.14
N ARG A 201 14.78 17.15 6.17
CA ARG A 201 14.63 17.98 7.38
C ARG A 201 13.84 17.31 8.50
N TYR A 202 12.82 16.52 8.15
CA TYR A 202 11.89 15.90 9.11
C TYR A 202 12.14 14.39 9.32
N GLY A 203 13.11 13.81 8.61
CA GLY A 203 13.37 12.36 8.64
C GLY A 203 12.23 11.52 8.06
N ALA A 204 11.37 12.14 7.24
CA ALA A 204 10.15 11.53 6.69
C ALA A 204 10.46 10.57 5.54
N HIS A 205 9.55 9.65 5.28
CA HIS A 205 9.54 8.86 4.05
C HIS A 205 9.08 9.70 2.86
N LEU A 206 9.33 9.24 1.64
CA LEU A 206 8.73 9.78 0.41
C LEU A 206 7.90 8.72 -0.31
N ASP A 207 6.76 9.14 -0.84
CA ASP A 207 5.97 8.33 -1.77
C ASP A 207 5.41 9.23 -2.86
N ILE A 208 5.97 9.12 -4.06
CA ILE A 208 5.74 10.07 -5.16
C ILE A 208 4.81 9.42 -6.20
N HIS A 209 3.65 10.03 -6.45
CA HIS A 209 2.81 9.68 -7.59
C HIS A 209 3.50 10.08 -8.89
N LEU A 210 3.79 9.09 -9.74
CA LEU A 210 4.38 9.31 -11.05
C LEU A 210 3.58 8.60 -12.14
N HIS A 211 2.64 9.34 -12.71
CA HIS A 211 1.81 8.96 -13.84
C HIS A 211 2.40 9.40 -15.18
N ASP A 212 3.28 10.41 -15.17
CA ASP A 212 3.98 10.86 -16.38
C ASP A 212 4.62 9.67 -17.10
N GLY A 213 4.34 9.60 -18.40
CA GLY A 213 4.63 8.43 -19.23
C GLY A 213 5.86 8.58 -20.10
N GLY A 214 6.22 7.49 -20.76
CA GLY A 214 7.28 7.43 -21.77
C GLY A 214 8.62 7.99 -21.27
N SER A 215 9.32 8.70 -22.14
CA SER A 215 10.63 9.29 -21.81
C SER A 215 10.56 10.38 -20.75
N LEU A 216 9.40 11.04 -20.57
CA LEU A 216 9.24 12.09 -19.56
C LEU A 216 9.30 11.47 -18.15
N GLY A 217 8.43 10.51 -17.87
CA GLY A 217 8.45 9.80 -16.59
C GLY A 217 9.73 9.00 -16.38
N GLY A 218 10.34 8.48 -17.46
CA GLY A 218 11.66 7.86 -17.40
C GLY A 218 12.75 8.81 -16.87
N TRP A 219 12.78 10.04 -17.36
CA TRP A 219 13.71 11.07 -16.88
C TRP A 219 13.43 11.48 -15.43
N GLU A 220 12.15 11.60 -15.04
CA GLU A 220 11.80 11.90 -13.65
C GLU A 220 12.22 10.78 -12.69
N LEU A 221 12.12 9.51 -13.10
CA LEU A 221 12.66 8.39 -12.33
C LEU A 221 14.18 8.51 -12.16
N GLU A 222 14.93 8.90 -13.20
CA GLU A 222 16.38 9.16 -13.08
C GLU A 222 16.67 10.25 -12.04
N LEU A 223 15.92 11.35 -12.06
CA LEU A 223 16.06 12.45 -11.10
C LEU A 223 15.74 12.02 -9.65
N ILE A 224 14.74 11.15 -9.47
CA ILE A 224 14.39 10.56 -8.17
C ILE A 224 15.51 9.63 -7.68
N ILE A 225 16.00 8.73 -8.55
CA ILE A 225 17.11 7.81 -8.25
C ILE A 225 18.36 8.59 -7.82
N GLU A 226 18.73 9.62 -8.57
CA GLU A 226 19.88 10.47 -8.28
C GLU A 226 19.78 11.11 -6.89
N ARG A 227 18.64 11.74 -6.57
CA ARG A 227 18.40 12.38 -5.27
C ARG A 227 18.39 11.39 -4.12
N THR A 228 17.74 10.24 -4.30
CA THR A 228 17.73 9.17 -3.30
C THR A 228 19.14 8.73 -2.95
N LYS A 229 20.00 8.51 -3.95
CA LYS A 229 21.41 8.15 -3.75
C LYS A 229 22.19 9.29 -3.10
N ALA A 230 22.07 10.51 -3.61
CA ALA A 230 22.81 11.67 -3.11
C ALA A 230 22.51 12.00 -1.64
N LEU A 231 21.27 11.77 -1.20
CA LEU A 231 20.81 12.06 0.16
C LEU A 231 20.83 10.84 1.09
N GLY A 232 21.22 9.66 0.60
CA GLY A 232 21.26 8.43 1.40
C GLY A 232 19.88 7.98 1.90
N LEU A 233 18.83 8.18 1.09
CA LEU A 233 17.44 7.90 1.47
C LEU A 233 16.94 6.51 1.01
N GLY A 234 17.86 5.59 0.69
CA GLY A 234 17.50 4.22 0.29
C GLY A 234 16.63 3.52 1.34
N GLY A 235 15.60 2.81 0.88
CA GLY A 235 14.58 2.18 1.73
C GLY A 235 13.53 3.14 2.30
N ARG A 236 13.63 4.45 2.02
CA ARG A 236 12.64 5.46 2.46
C ARG A 236 11.87 6.12 1.33
N VAL A 237 12.20 5.82 0.07
CA VAL A 237 11.57 6.40 -1.12
C VAL A 237 10.78 5.34 -1.86
N ALA A 238 9.52 5.66 -2.15
CA ALA A 238 8.65 4.91 -3.03
C ALA A 238 8.22 5.79 -4.21
N VAL A 239 8.02 5.16 -5.37
CA VAL A 239 7.35 5.75 -6.52
C VAL A 239 6.09 4.96 -6.78
N SER A 240 4.95 5.63 -6.63
CA SER A 240 3.63 5.09 -6.91
C SER A 240 3.29 5.22 -8.39
N HIS A 241 2.62 4.20 -8.92
CA HIS A 241 2.25 4.00 -10.33
C HIS A 241 3.43 3.68 -11.25
N ALA A 242 4.38 4.61 -11.40
CA ALA A 242 5.55 4.49 -12.27
C ALA A 242 5.22 4.00 -13.70
N TYR A 243 4.16 4.56 -14.31
CA TYR A 243 3.61 4.06 -15.58
C TYR A 243 4.63 4.04 -16.73
N ALA A 244 5.60 4.96 -16.74
CA ALA A 244 6.68 4.99 -17.72
C ALA A 244 7.43 3.64 -17.80
N LEU A 245 7.63 2.94 -16.69
CA LEU A 245 8.31 1.63 -16.68
C LEU A 245 7.58 0.58 -17.51
N GLY A 246 6.26 0.67 -17.65
CA GLY A 246 5.46 -0.23 -18.50
C GLY A 246 5.36 0.21 -19.97
N GLN A 247 5.93 1.37 -20.34
CA GLN A 247 5.83 1.97 -21.68
C GLN A 247 7.17 2.06 -22.41
N LEU A 248 8.27 2.17 -21.66
CA LEU A 248 9.62 2.29 -22.21
C LEU A 248 10.08 0.98 -22.87
N ASP A 249 11.05 1.08 -23.78
CA ASP A 249 11.71 -0.10 -24.35
C ASP A 249 12.58 -0.85 -23.31
N ASP A 250 12.96 -2.08 -23.64
CA ASP A 250 13.69 -2.96 -22.71
C ASP A 250 14.99 -2.34 -22.18
N ALA A 251 15.75 -1.63 -23.03
CA ALA A 251 17.04 -1.07 -22.66
C ALA A 251 16.89 0.11 -21.69
N HIS A 252 15.87 0.96 -21.89
CA HIS A 252 15.54 2.03 -20.93
C HIS A 252 14.99 1.45 -19.63
N GLN A 253 14.12 0.45 -19.72
CA GLN A 253 13.62 -0.25 -18.54
C GLN A 253 14.75 -0.89 -17.72
N ASP A 254 15.70 -1.59 -18.37
CA ASP A 254 16.83 -2.24 -17.69
C ASP A 254 17.62 -1.24 -16.83
N ARG A 255 18.00 -0.10 -17.42
CA ARG A 255 18.75 0.95 -16.72
C ARG A 255 18.00 1.53 -15.53
N LEU A 256 16.71 1.80 -15.69
CA LEU A 256 15.88 2.34 -14.60
C LEU A 256 15.70 1.30 -13.50
N VAL A 257 15.45 0.05 -13.84
CA VAL A 257 15.28 -1.05 -12.87
C VAL A 257 16.55 -1.25 -12.04
N GLU A 258 17.72 -1.26 -12.67
CA GLU A 258 19.02 -1.32 -11.98
C GLU A 258 19.22 -0.10 -11.08
N GLY A 259 18.95 1.10 -11.58
CA GLY A 259 19.07 2.34 -10.80
C GLY A 259 18.15 2.38 -9.58
N LEU A 260 16.90 1.91 -9.71
CA LEU A 260 15.93 1.78 -8.61
C LEU A 260 16.42 0.80 -7.55
N ALA A 261 16.96 -0.36 -7.98
CA ALA A 261 17.48 -1.37 -7.07
C ALA A 261 18.69 -0.84 -6.28
N GLU A 262 19.66 -0.24 -6.97
CA GLU A 262 20.85 0.35 -6.34
C GLU A 262 20.52 1.51 -5.39
N ALA A 263 19.51 2.32 -5.73
CA ALA A 263 19.07 3.42 -4.88
C ALA A 263 18.20 2.95 -3.69
N GLY A 264 17.69 1.72 -3.73
CA GLY A 264 16.72 1.22 -2.75
C GLY A 264 15.37 1.96 -2.85
N VAL A 265 14.92 2.29 -4.05
CA VAL A 265 13.61 2.92 -4.30
C VAL A 265 12.57 1.82 -4.53
N ALA A 266 11.47 1.86 -3.79
CA ALA A 266 10.35 0.93 -3.99
C ALA A 266 9.44 1.40 -5.14
N VAL A 267 8.81 0.45 -5.84
CA VAL A 267 7.76 0.72 -6.83
C VAL A 267 6.43 0.21 -6.29
N VAL A 268 5.43 1.08 -6.23
CA VAL A 268 4.08 0.73 -5.77
C VAL A 268 3.13 0.79 -6.97
N THR A 269 2.42 -0.29 -7.27
CA THR A 269 1.51 -0.34 -8.41
C THR A 269 0.07 -0.62 -7.99
N ALA A 270 -0.86 0.16 -8.52
CA ALA A 270 -2.28 -0.11 -8.36
C ALA A 270 -2.84 -1.03 -9.47
N ALA A 271 -2.15 -1.14 -10.61
CA ALA A 271 -2.60 -1.90 -11.79
C ALA A 271 -4.07 -1.62 -12.19
N VAL A 272 -4.48 -0.35 -12.09
CA VAL A 272 -5.87 0.07 -12.30
C VAL A 272 -6.15 0.48 -13.75
N TYR A 273 -7.42 0.33 -14.16
CA TYR A 273 -7.95 0.77 -15.45
C TYR A 273 -7.15 0.23 -16.65
N SER A 274 -6.91 1.08 -17.65
CA SER A 274 -6.11 0.80 -18.83
C SER A 274 -4.64 1.21 -18.70
N PHE A 275 -4.21 1.71 -17.53
CA PHE A 275 -2.85 2.24 -17.36
C PHE A 275 -1.78 1.14 -17.45
N PRO A 276 -0.59 1.45 -17.99
CA PRO A 276 0.53 0.51 -18.04
C PRO A 276 0.88 -0.02 -16.65
N VAL A 277 1.26 -1.29 -16.58
CA VAL A 277 1.74 -1.90 -15.33
C VAL A 277 3.27 -1.99 -15.39
N PRO A 278 4.00 -1.56 -14.36
CA PRO A 278 5.45 -1.76 -14.28
C PRO A 278 5.80 -3.25 -14.42
N PRO A 279 6.96 -3.61 -14.99
CA PRO A 279 7.33 -5.01 -15.24
C PRO A 279 7.69 -5.72 -13.93
N VAL A 280 6.68 -6.21 -13.20
CA VAL A 280 6.81 -6.76 -11.83
C VAL A 280 7.89 -7.84 -11.73
N SER A 281 7.90 -8.83 -12.63
CA SER A 281 8.92 -9.90 -12.61
C SER A 281 10.34 -9.36 -12.78
N LYS A 282 10.53 -8.36 -13.65
CA LYS A 282 11.82 -7.73 -13.93
C LYS A 282 12.32 -6.92 -12.73
N LEU A 283 11.42 -6.13 -12.14
CA LEU A 283 11.68 -5.37 -10.91
C LEU A 283 12.09 -6.29 -9.76
N ARG A 284 11.29 -7.34 -9.49
CA ARG A 284 11.59 -8.30 -8.42
C ARG A 284 12.90 -9.05 -8.67
N ALA A 285 13.16 -9.49 -9.90
CA ALA A 285 14.40 -10.18 -10.26
C ALA A 285 15.66 -9.32 -10.04
N ALA A 286 15.55 -8.00 -10.21
CA ALA A 286 16.63 -7.05 -9.93
C ALA A 286 16.76 -6.67 -8.44
N GLY A 287 15.88 -7.17 -7.57
CA GLY A 287 15.87 -6.85 -6.14
C GLY A 287 15.10 -5.58 -5.77
N VAL A 288 14.36 -4.97 -6.70
CA VAL A 288 13.49 -3.83 -6.39
C VAL A 288 12.33 -4.28 -5.51
N THR A 289 12.07 -3.55 -4.43
CA THR A 289 10.84 -3.74 -3.64
C THR A 289 9.64 -3.35 -4.47
N VAL A 290 8.74 -4.30 -4.72
CA VAL A 290 7.46 -4.03 -5.39
C VAL A 290 6.35 -4.20 -4.37
N ALA A 291 5.45 -3.22 -4.30
CA ALA A 291 4.24 -3.27 -3.50
C ALA A 291 3.02 -2.97 -4.35
N CYS A 292 1.82 -3.22 -3.82
CA CYS A 292 0.59 -2.86 -4.49
C CYS A 292 -0.43 -2.23 -3.54
N GLY A 293 -1.38 -1.53 -4.14
CA GLY A 293 -2.45 -0.88 -3.40
C GLY A 293 -3.68 -0.61 -4.25
N HIS A 294 -4.77 -0.20 -3.61
CA HIS A 294 -6.02 0.04 -4.32
C HIS A 294 -6.07 1.33 -5.11
N ASP A 295 -5.28 2.34 -4.73
CA ASP A 295 -5.50 3.75 -5.11
C ASP A 295 -6.85 4.24 -4.56
N GLY A 296 -7.69 4.87 -5.37
CA GLY A 296 -9.03 5.25 -4.95
C GLY A 296 -9.91 4.03 -4.61
N ILE A 297 -10.70 4.15 -3.53
CA ILE A 297 -11.69 3.13 -3.13
C ILE A 297 -13.06 3.78 -3.01
N ARG A 298 -13.92 3.48 -3.99
CA ARG A 298 -15.27 4.02 -4.13
C ARG A 298 -15.29 5.52 -3.87
N ASP A 299 -14.73 6.30 -4.78
CA ASP A 299 -14.61 7.75 -4.63
C ASP A 299 -15.01 8.48 -5.92
N LEU A 300 -14.69 9.78 -5.98
CA LEU A 300 -14.99 10.63 -7.13
C LEU A 300 -14.01 10.44 -8.29
N TRP A 301 -12.87 9.78 -8.06
CA TRP A 301 -11.88 9.40 -9.08
C TRP A 301 -12.28 8.10 -9.76
N GLY A 302 -12.84 7.15 -9.00
CA GLY A 302 -13.38 5.93 -9.58
C GLY A 302 -14.29 5.09 -8.68
N PRO A 303 -15.12 4.25 -9.31
CA PRO A 303 -16.13 3.45 -8.61
C PRO A 303 -15.59 2.16 -7.98
N TYR A 304 -14.34 1.78 -8.29
CA TYR A 304 -13.78 0.48 -7.95
C TYR A 304 -13.11 0.46 -6.56
N GLY A 305 -12.57 -0.70 -6.21
CA GLY A 305 -11.84 -0.94 -4.98
C GLY A 305 -12.73 -1.57 -3.91
N SER A 306 -12.29 -2.72 -3.39
CA SER A 306 -13.04 -3.51 -2.41
C SER A 306 -12.45 -3.47 -1.00
N GLY A 307 -11.24 -2.92 -0.86
CA GLY A 307 -10.44 -2.98 0.37
C GLY A 307 -9.84 -4.37 0.64
N ASP A 308 -9.89 -5.27 -0.34
CA ASP A 308 -9.42 -6.65 -0.24
C ASP A 308 -8.08 -6.81 -0.97
N MET A 309 -7.00 -7.01 -0.23
CA MET A 309 -5.66 -7.10 -0.83
C MET A 309 -5.41 -8.39 -1.62
N LEU A 310 -6.18 -9.48 -1.41
CA LEU A 310 -6.10 -10.66 -2.28
C LEU A 310 -6.76 -10.37 -3.64
N GLU A 311 -7.89 -9.64 -3.65
CA GLU A 311 -8.50 -9.16 -4.89
C GLU A 311 -7.55 -8.19 -5.63
N ARG A 312 -6.88 -7.29 -4.91
CA ARG A 312 -5.87 -6.41 -5.51
C ARG A 312 -4.67 -7.19 -6.06
N ALA A 313 -4.17 -8.18 -5.35
CA ALA A 313 -3.12 -9.07 -5.84
C ALA A 313 -3.56 -9.82 -7.11
N MET A 314 -4.81 -10.28 -7.15
CA MET A 314 -5.38 -10.93 -8.34
C MET A 314 -5.40 -9.98 -9.53
N HIS A 315 -5.87 -8.74 -9.35
CA HIS A 315 -5.84 -7.72 -10.40
C HIS A 315 -4.42 -7.44 -10.90
N LEU A 316 -3.44 -7.34 -10.01
CA LEU A 316 -2.04 -7.17 -10.38
C LEU A 316 -1.52 -8.36 -11.19
N ALA A 317 -1.76 -9.59 -10.74
CA ALA A 317 -1.35 -10.80 -11.46
C ALA A 317 -1.99 -10.88 -12.85
N TYR A 318 -3.29 -10.60 -12.93
CA TYR A 318 -4.06 -10.61 -14.17
C TYR A 318 -3.53 -9.57 -15.17
N ARG A 319 -3.34 -8.32 -14.73
CA ARG A 319 -2.81 -7.23 -15.58
C ARG A 319 -1.35 -7.43 -15.95
N SER A 320 -0.58 -8.15 -15.12
CA SER A 320 0.79 -8.59 -15.42
C SER A 320 0.85 -9.82 -16.32
N THR A 321 -0.31 -10.36 -16.73
CA THR A 321 -0.45 -11.55 -17.59
C THR A 321 0.12 -12.85 -17.01
N PHE A 322 0.25 -12.91 -15.69
CA PHE A 322 0.79 -14.06 -14.97
C PHE A 322 -0.14 -15.28 -15.10
N ARG A 323 0.48 -16.45 -15.23
CA ARG A 323 -0.22 -17.75 -15.35
C ARG A 323 0.41 -18.85 -14.52
N ARG A 324 1.71 -18.80 -14.26
CA ARG A 324 2.40 -19.77 -13.41
C ARG A 324 2.21 -19.37 -11.95
N ASP A 325 2.11 -20.36 -11.08
CA ASP A 325 1.92 -20.15 -9.64
C ASP A 325 3.00 -19.21 -9.06
N ASP A 326 4.28 -19.45 -9.39
CA ASP A 326 5.40 -18.61 -8.96
C ASP A 326 5.28 -17.15 -9.42
N ASP A 327 4.72 -16.90 -10.62
CA ASP A 327 4.51 -15.53 -11.09
C ASP A 327 3.34 -14.87 -10.33
N ILE A 328 2.25 -15.60 -10.09
CA ILE A 328 1.08 -15.12 -9.32
C ILE A 328 1.50 -14.79 -7.88
N GLU A 329 2.39 -15.59 -7.29
CA GLU A 329 2.93 -15.39 -5.96
C GLU A 329 3.70 -14.06 -5.82
N LEU A 330 4.29 -13.52 -6.91
CA LEU A 330 4.89 -12.18 -6.89
C LEU A 330 3.84 -11.08 -6.59
N ALA A 331 2.59 -11.27 -7.03
CA ALA A 331 1.52 -10.33 -6.72
C ALA A 331 1.06 -10.46 -5.26
N LEU A 332 1.09 -11.67 -4.69
CA LEU A 332 0.89 -11.87 -3.26
C LEU A 332 2.01 -11.23 -2.45
N GLU A 333 3.27 -11.38 -2.88
CA GLU A 333 4.42 -10.72 -2.26
C GLU A 333 4.21 -9.20 -2.24
N ALA A 334 3.77 -8.60 -3.35
CA ALA A 334 3.47 -7.17 -3.42
C ALA A 334 2.39 -6.71 -2.41
N ALA A 335 1.42 -7.58 -2.12
CA ALA A 335 0.34 -7.34 -1.14
C ALA A 335 0.70 -7.72 0.31
N THR A 336 1.92 -8.19 0.55
CA THR A 336 2.39 -8.67 1.86
C THR A 336 3.79 -8.15 2.17
N VAL A 337 4.83 -8.97 2.01
CA VAL A 337 6.22 -8.66 2.37
C VAL A 337 6.77 -7.47 1.56
N GLY A 338 6.39 -7.36 0.28
CA GLY A 338 6.71 -6.22 -0.57
C GLY A 338 6.10 -4.92 -0.05
N GLY A 339 4.82 -4.95 0.33
CA GLY A 339 4.14 -3.85 1.01
C GLY A 339 4.79 -3.49 2.33
N ALA A 340 5.10 -4.47 3.18
CA ALA A 340 5.76 -4.27 4.47
C ALA A 340 7.13 -3.59 4.31
N ARG A 341 7.95 -4.04 3.34
CA ARG A 341 9.23 -3.40 2.99
C ARG A 341 9.03 -1.97 2.50
N ALA A 342 8.06 -1.73 1.62
CA ALA A 342 7.77 -0.39 1.11
C ALA A 342 7.31 0.56 2.23
N LEU A 343 6.58 0.03 3.23
CA LEU A 343 6.15 0.76 4.41
C LEU A 343 7.28 0.99 5.41
N GLY A 344 8.38 0.22 5.37
CA GLY A 344 9.43 0.25 6.38
C GLY A 344 8.98 -0.41 7.68
N LEU A 345 8.34 -1.58 7.57
CA LEU A 345 7.95 -2.41 8.71
C LEU A 345 9.06 -3.40 9.05
N ASP A 346 9.52 -3.34 10.30
CA ASP A 346 10.35 -4.37 10.91
C ASP A 346 9.47 -5.39 11.65
N ASP A 347 9.98 -6.62 11.84
CA ASP A 347 9.30 -7.76 12.49
C ASP A 347 7.98 -8.18 11.80
N TYR A 348 7.96 -8.22 10.47
CA TYR A 348 6.82 -8.64 9.66
C TYR A 348 7.07 -9.99 9.00
N GLY A 349 6.14 -10.93 9.18
CA GLY A 349 6.23 -12.25 8.58
C GLY A 349 5.58 -13.33 9.44
N LEU A 350 6.11 -14.54 9.31
CA LEU A 350 5.66 -15.73 10.04
C LEU A 350 6.79 -16.35 10.87
N ALA A 351 7.95 -15.70 10.96
CA ALA A 351 9.09 -16.22 11.70
C ALA A 351 8.93 -15.96 13.21
N PRO A 352 9.53 -16.80 14.08
CA PRO A 352 9.59 -16.50 15.50
C PRO A 352 10.16 -15.10 15.77
N GLY A 353 9.46 -14.32 16.58
CA GLY A 353 9.77 -12.91 16.85
C GLY A 353 8.94 -11.92 16.05
N ASP A 354 8.41 -12.29 14.88
CA ASP A 354 7.52 -11.43 14.10
C ASP A 354 6.24 -11.09 14.87
N ARG A 355 5.63 -9.95 14.56
CA ARG A 355 4.29 -9.63 15.07
C ARG A 355 3.30 -10.68 14.62
N ALA A 356 2.40 -11.07 15.51
CA ALA A 356 1.33 -12.01 15.21
C ALA A 356 0.16 -11.29 14.51
N ASP A 357 0.46 -10.70 13.36
CA ASP A 357 -0.49 -10.20 12.38
C ASP A 357 -0.68 -11.32 11.36
N LEU A 358 -1.71 -12.16 11.53
CA LEU A 358 -1.86 -13.42 10.80
C LEU A 358 -3.22 -13.49 10.11
N VAL A 359 -3.25 -14.05 8.91
CA VAL A 359 -4.47 -14.29 8.14
C VAL A 359 -4.51 -15.75 7.73
N VAL A 360 -5.62 -16.43 8.03
CA VAL A 360 -5.87 -17.81 7.60
C VAL A 360 -6.87 -17.78 6.46
N VAL A 361 -6.48 -18.40 5.34
CA VAL A 361 -7.22 -18.40 4.08
C VAL A 361 -7.55 -19.85 3.72
N PRO A 362 -8.82 -20.18 3.40
CA PRO A 362 -9.22 -21.53 3.01
C PRO A 362 -8.76 -21.86 1.57
N ALA A 363 -7.45 -21.97 1.40
CA ALA A 363 -6.75 -22.28 0.16
C ALA A 363 -5.55 -23.18 0.48
N GLY A 364 -5.18 -24.08 -0.44
CA GLY A 364 -4.03 -24.97 -0.30
C GLY A 364 -2.72 -24.39 -0.83
N SER A 365 -2.77 -23.24 -1.53
CA SER A 365 -1.59 -22.58 -2.10
C SER A 365 -1.73 -21.06 -2.17
N PRO A 366 -0.59 -20.32 -2.25
CA PRO A 366 -0.58 -18.88 -2.49
C PRO A 366 -1.34 -18.46 -3.76
N ALA A 367 -1.12 -19.18 -4.87
CA ALA A 367 -1.76 -18.89 -6.14
C ALA A 367 -3.29 -19.07 -6.07
N GLU A 368 -3.77 -20.14 -5.42
CA GLU A 368 -5.20 -20.34 -5.17
C GLU A 368 -5.78 -19.22 -4.30
N ALA A 369 -5.09 -18.84 -3.23
CA ALA A 369 -5.52 -17.76 -2.35
C ALA A 369 -5.68 -16.43 -3.11
N VAL A 370 -4.77 -16.11 -4.04
CA VAL A 370 -4.86 -14.91 -4.88
C VAL A 370 -6.02 -15.04 -5.87
N VAL A 371 -6.07 -16.12 -6.66
CA VAL A 371 -7.04 -16.26 -7.77
C VAL A 371 -8.48 -16.38 -7.28
N VAL A 372 -8.70 -17.11 -6.18
CA VAL A 372 -10.03 -17.33 -5.59
C VAL A 372 -10.40 -16.21 -4.61
N HIS A 373 -9.39 -15.61 -3.95
CA HIS A 373 -9.53 -14.56 -2.93
C HIS A 373 -10.71 -14.81 -1.96
N PRO A 374 -10.75 -15.97 -1.28
CA PRO A 374 -11.90 -16.36 -0.47
C PRO A 374 -12.05 -15.50 0.78
N ALA A 375 -13.21 -15.61 1.44
CA ALA A 375 -13.40 -15.04 2.77
C ALA A 375 -12.40 -15.66 3.76
N ARG A 376 -11.89 -14.84 4.68
CA ARG A 376 -10.82 -15.23 5.61
C ARG A 376 -11.43 -16.09 6.70
N THR A 377 -10.81 -17.23 6.97
CA THR A 377 -11.20 -18.10 8.09
C THR A 377 -10.84 -17.44 9.41
N LEU A 378 -9.70 -16.74 9.47
CA LEU A 378 -9.25 -16.07 10.68
C LEU A 378 -8.42 -14.84 10.31
N VAL A 379 -8.60 -13.76 11.05
CA VAL A 379 -7.74 -12.57 11.01
C VAL A 379 -7.29 -12.24 12.42
N MET A 380 -6.00 -12.02 12.57
CA MET A 380 -5.33 -11.68 13.83
C MET A 380 -4.49 -10.42 13.65
N LYS A 381 -4.51 -9.54 14.65
CA LYS A 381 -3.63 -8.38 14.77
C LYS A 381 -3.01 -8.39 16.17
N ASP A 382 -1.68 -8.27 16.25
CA ASP A 382 -0.92 -8.24 17.49
C ASP A 382 -1.34 -9.38 18.45
N GLY A 383 -1.54 -10.58 17.91
CA GLY A 383 -1.95 -11.78 18.66
C GLY A 383 -3.42 -11.83 19.07
N VAL A 384 -4.21 -10.80 18.79
CA VAL A 384 -5.65 -10.74 19.08
C VAL A 384 -6.43 -11.17 17.85
N VAL A 385 -7.27 -12.20 18.00
CA VAL A 385 -8.16 -12.66 16.92
C VAL A 385 -9.31 -11.67 16.75
N LEU A 386 -9.35 -11.01 15.60
CA LEU A 386 -10.35 -10.00 15.22
C LEU A 386 -11.58 -10.63 14.56
N HIS A 387 -11.35 -11.62 13.68
CA HIS A 387 -12.37 -12.34 12.92
C HIS A 387 -12.03 -13.84 12.96
N ASN A 388 -13.01 -14.72 13.20
CA ASN A 388 -12.87 -16.19 13.15
C ASN A 388 -14.21 -16.88 12.90
#